data_AF-A0A9X0AMT3-F1
#
_entry.id   AF-A0A9X0AMT3-F1
#
_cell.length_a   1.000
_cell.length_b   1.000
_cell.length_c   1.000
_cell.angle_alpha   90.00
_cell.angle_beta   90.00
_cell.angle_gamma   90.00
#
_symmetry.space_group_name_H-M   'P 1'
#
loop_
_entity.id
_entity.type
_entity.pdbx_description
1 polymer ?
#
loop_
_entity_poly.entity_id
_entity_poly.type
_entity_poly.pdbx_seq_one_letter_code
_entity_poly.pdbx_strand_id
1 'polypeptide(L)'
;MAQSKINSTYWKERCQQLEARIVEQDQEIREKTQQLDDADNHARFVETERKALKQELKDMRLEMETEQKKTNILARIGADVRIRYLEQAKSQVMGLNPANLKAKFIQRGNDAAHRACGAVDAALLTGNFLEDEEKAHLKGVFPLIYDGLSPKNYGNMPSKMLQAIDYQGSVVSLYAQNNGSMIKDKQAASDSMKFIKDKHLELGDDVFEKDESVTHHLKRLGEFADLIITKARRYDASSATPSTSYGPPQTLPPLKKPAAAPKSHRGRRPPRRKK
;
A
#
# COMPACT_ATOMS: atom_id res chain seq x y z
N MET A 1 -57.27 -66.70 -57.46
CA MET A 1 -56.54 -65.44 -57.68
C MET A 1 -57.38 -64.30 -57.15
N ALA A 2 -57.10 -63.83 -55.93
CA ALA A 2 -57.80 -62.72 -55.31
C ALA A 2 -56.77 -61.65 -54.95
N GLN A 3 -56.59 -60.70 -55.85
CA GLN A 3 -55.81 -59.48 -55.72
C GLN A 3 -56.31 -58.58 -56.86
N SER A 4 -56.63 -57.30 -56.72
CA SER A 4 -56.70 -56.41 -55.57
C SER A 4 -57.25 -55.11 -56.19
N LYS A 5 -58.58 -54.92 -56.24
CA LYS A 5 -59.16 -53.62 -56.63
C LYS A 5 -59.03 -52.68 -55.45
N ILE A 6 -57.81 -52.17 -55.24
CA ILE A 6 -57.60 -51.03 -54.34
C ILE A 6 -58.35 -49.86 -54.97
N ASN A 7 -59.38 -49.42 -54.26
CA ASN A 7 -60.40 -48.49 -54.74
C ASN A 7 -59.80 -47.08 -54.91
N SER A 8 -60.16 -46.35 -55.97
CA SER A 8 -59.62 -44.99 -56.24
C SER A 8 -59.80 -44.00 -55.09
N THR A 9 -60.85 -44.18 -54.29
CA THR A 9 -61.12 -43.44 -53.04
C THR A 9 -60.06 -43.64 -51.97
N TYR A 10 -59.54 -44.86 -51.81
CA TYR A 10 -58.46 -45.16 -50.85
C TYR A 10 -57.19 -44.34 -51.13
N TRP A 11 -56.80 -44.24 -52.41
CA TRP A 11 -55.62 -43.47 -52.79
C TRP A 11 -55.81 -41.97 -52.60
N LYS A 12 -57.02 -41.44 -52.85
CA LYS A 12 -57.35 -40.03 -52.58
C LYS A 12 -57.29 -39.69 -51.09
N GLU A 13 -57.90 -40.52 -50.24
CA GLU A 13 -57.84 -40.35 -48.78
C GLU A 13 -56.40 -40.47 -48.25
N ARG A 14 -55.62 -41.41 -48.80
CA ARG A 14 -54.22 -41.57 -48.42
C ARG A 14 -53.37 -40.36 -48.81
N CYS A 15 -53.58 -39.79 -49.99
CA CYS A 15 -52.92 -38.55 -50.39
C CYS A 15 -53.28 -37.38 -49.46
N GLN A 16 -54.58 -37.20 -49.16
CA GLN A 16 -55.02 -36.13 -48.25
C GLN A 16 -54.43 -36.28 -46.84
N GLN A 17 -54.34 -37.51 -46.32
CA GLN A 17 -53.68 -37.78 -45.03
C GLN A 17 -52.19 -37.46 -45.05
N LEU A 18 -51.50 -37.76 -46.15
CA LEU A 18 -50.07 -37.45 -46.29
C LEU A 18 -49.84 -35.95 -46.44
N GLU A 19 -50.66 -35.25 -47.22
CA GLU A 19 -50.61 -33.79 -47.36
C GLU A 19 -50.85 -33.09 -46.01
N ALA A 20 -51.87 -33.51 -45.26
CA ALA A 20 -52.13 -32.96 -43.92
C ALA A 20 -50.94 -33.18 -42.97
N ARG A 21 -50.32 -34.36 -43.04
CA ARG A 21 -49.15 -34.69 -42.20
C ARG A 21 -47.90 -33.91 -42.60
N ILE A 22 -47.70 -33.63 -43.89
CA ILE A 22 -46.62 -32.75 -44.37
C ILE A 22 -46.82 -31.35 -43.82
N VAL A 23 -48.05 -30.80 -43.89
CA VAL A 23 -48.35 -29.47 -43.36
C VAL A 23 -48.11 -29.38 -41.85
N GLU A 24 -48.50 -30.41 -41.10
CA GLU A 24 -48.25 -30.49 -39.65
C GLU A 24 -46.74 -30.55 -39.34
N GLN A 25 -45.98 -31.36 -40.07
CA GLN A 25 -44.52 -31.45 -39.91
C GLN A 25 -43.82 -30.15 -40.29
N ASP A 26 -44.24 -29.49 -41.36
CA ASP A 26 -43.69 -28.18 -41.77
C ASP A 26 -43.95 -27.11 -40.70
N GLN A 27 -45.11 -27.16 -40.05
CA GLN A 27 -45.42 -26.28 -38.93
C GLN A 27 -44.54 -26.57 -37.70
N GLU A 28 -44.38 -27.84 -37.34
CA GLU A 28 -43.51 -28.26 -36.24
C GLU A 28 -42.03 -27.86 -36.49
N ILE A 29 -41.54 -27.99 -37.74
CA ILE A 29 -40.20 -27.56 -38.13
C ILE A 29 -40.05 -26.04 -37.96
N ARG A 30 -41.04 -25.24 -38.38
CA ARG A 30 -41.01 -23.77 -38.21
C ARG A 30 -40.94 -23.38 -36.73
N GLU A 31 -41.79 -23.98 -35.90
CA GLU A 31 -41.82 -23.69 -34.46
C GLU A 31 -40.52 -24.04 -33.76
N LYS A 32 -39.93 -25.22 -34.05
CA LYS A 32 -38.64 -25.61 -33.49
C LYS A 32 -37.50 -24.73 -33.98
N THR A 33 -37.53 -24.29 -35.23
CA THR A 33 -36.52 -23.37 -35.78
C THR A 33 -36.57 -22.04 -35.04
N GLN A 34 -37.76 -21.48 -34.82
CA GLN A 34 -37.92 -20.26 -34.03
C GLN A 34 -37.41 -20.42 -32.59
N GLN A 35 -37.72 -21.55 -31.94
CA GLN A 35 -37.23 -21.83 -30.58
C GLN A 35 -35.70 -21.90 -30.51
N LEU A 36 -35.05 -22.46 -31.54
CA LEU A 36 -33.58 -22.51 -31.63
C LEU A 36 -33.00 -21.11 -31.82
N ASP A 37 -33.60 -20.28 -32.67
CA ASP A 37 -33.15 -18.90 -32.88
C ASP A 37 -33.30 -18.05 -31.61
N ASP A 38 -34.42 -18.20 -30.89
CA ASP A 38 -34.64 -17.51 -29.62
C ASP A 38 -33.64 -17.97 -28.55
N ALA A 39 -33.34 -19.28 -28.49
CA ALA A 39 -32.33 -19.83 -27.60
C ALA A 39 -30.92 -19.32 -27.92
N ASP A 40 -30.56 -19.22 -29.21
CA ASP A 40 -29.26 -18.68 -29.64
C ASP A 40 -29.14 -17.17 -29.34
N ASN A 41 -30.21 -16.40 -29.56
CA ASN A 41 -30.27 -14.99 -29.19
C ASN A 41 -30.11 -14.80 -27.67
N HIS A 42 -30.79 -15.62 -26.86
CA HIS A 42 -30.65 -15.60 -25.41
C HIS A 42 -29.21 -15.98 -24.97
N ALA A 43 -28.63 -17.01 -25.58
CA ALA A 43 -27.25 -17.41 -25.31
C ALA A 43 -26.24 -16.29 -25.63
N ARG A 44 -26.44 -15.58 -26.75
CA ARG A 44 -25.62 -14.42 -27.12
C ARG A 44 -25.77 -13.28 -26.11
N PHE A 45 -27.00 -12.96 -25.68
CA PHE A 45 -27.25 -11.96 -24.65
C PHE A 45 -26.53 -12.30 -23.34
N VAL A 46 -26.71 -13.52 -22.83
CA VAL A 46 -26.06 -13.98 -21.60
C VAL A 46 -24.53 -13.95 -21.71
N GLU A 47 -23.96 -14.30 -22.87
CA GLU A 47 -22.52 -14.23 -23.07
C GLU A 47 -22.02 -12.77 -23.07
N THR A 48 -22.79 -11.82 -23.58
CA THR A 48 -22.43 -10.39 -23.50
C THR A 48 -22.45 -9.88 -22.06
N GLU A 49 -23.48 -10.21 -21.27
CA GLU A 49 -23.53 -9.87 -19.85
C GLU A 49 -22.40 -10.53 -19.08
N ARG A 50 -22.10 -11.81 -19.34
CA ARG A 50 -20.98 -12.53 -18.72
C ARG A 50 -19.65 -11.84 -19.01
N LYS A 51 -19.45 -11.34 -20.23
CA LYS A 51 -18.24 -10.59 -20.60
C LYS A 51 -18.16 -9.24 -19.87
N ALA A 52 -19.27 -8.51 -19.77
CA ALA A 52 -19.34 -7.26 -19.02
C ALA A 52 -19.03 -7.47 -17.52
N LEU A 53 -19.68 -8.44 -16.89
CA LEU A 53 -19.43 -8.80 -15.48
C LEU A 53 -17.99 -9.26 -15.24
N LYS A 54 -17.41 -10.03 -16.17
CA LYS A 54 -15.99 -10.42 -16.10
C LYS A 54 -15.06 -9.20 -16.17
N GLN A 55 -15.42 -8.18 -16.93
CA GLN A 55 -14.63 -6.95 -17.01
C GLN A 55 -14.75 -6.14 -15.72
N GLU A 56 -15.97 -5.95 -15.22
CA GLU A 56 -16.23 -5.25 -13.96
C GLU A 56 -15.49 -5.91 -12.77
N LEU A 57 -15.51 -7.25 -12.70
CA LEU A 57 -14.74 -8.00 -11.68
C LEU A 57 -13.23 -7.76 -11.79
N LYS A 58 -12.68 -7.60 -12.99
CA LYS A 58 -11.26 -7.28 -13.18
C LYS A 58 -10.95 -5.86 -12.71
N ASP A 59 -11.81 -4.91 -13.07
CA ASP A 59 -11.63 -3.50 -12.72
C ASP A 59 -11.73 -3.31 -11.20
N MET A 60 -12.72 -3.91 -10.55
CA MET A 60 -12.85 -3.93 -9.08
C MET A 60 -11.65 -4.60 -8.40
N ARG A 61 -11.14 -5.71 -8.93
CA ARG A 61 -9.96 -6.37 -8.37
C ARG A 61 -8.73 -5.46 -8.46
N LEU A 62 -8.53 -4.78 -9.59
CA LEU A 62 -7.41 -3.87 -9.78
C LEU A 62 -7.48 -2.67 -8.83
N GLU A 63 -8.67 -2.11 -8.63
CA GLU A 63 -8.89 -1.02 -7.67
C GLU A 63 -8.60 -1.47 -6.24
N MET A 64 -9.13 -2.63 -5.83
CA MET A 64 -8.85 -3.21 -4.51
C MET A 64 -7.35 -3.46 -4.28
N GLU A 65 -6.64 -4.00 -5.27
CA GLU A 65 -5.19 -4.21 -5.19
C GLU A 65 -4.43 -2.87 -5.05
N THR A 66 -4.90 -1.82 -5.71
CA THR A 66 -4.32 -0.48 -5.64
C THR A 66 -4.50 0.13 -4.26
N GLU A 67 -5.71 0.06 -3.69
CA GLU A 67 -5.99 0.53 -2.33
C GLU A 67 -5.24 -0.28 -1.27
N GLN A 68 -5.11 -1.59 -1.46
CA GLN A 68 -4.31 -2.44 -0.57
C GLN A 68 -2.83 -2.01 -0.58
N LYS A 69 -2.27 -1.68 -1.75
CA LYS A 69 -0.88 -1.19 -1.87
C LYS A 69 -0.70 0.14 -1.13
N LYS A 70 -1.62 1.09 -1.29
CA LYS A 70 -1.62 2.38 -0.56
C LYS A 70 -1.70 2.17 0.96
N THR A 71 -2.61 1.31 1.41
CA THR A 71 -2.77 0.99 2.83
C THR A 71 -1.52 0.34 3.41
N ASN A 72 -0.92 -0.62 2.68
CA ASN A 72 0.27 -1.34 3.13
C ASN A 72 1.48 -0.41 3.28
N ILE A 73 1.71 0.52 2.35
CA ILE A 73 2.85 1.42 2.44
C ILE A 73 2.69 2.41 3.61
N LEU A 74 1.50 2.98 3.81
CA LEU A 74 1.20 3.86 4.94
C LEU A 74 1.33 3.14 6.28
N ALA A 75 0.78 1.93 6.38
CA ALA A 75 0.89 1.10 7.59
C ALA A 75 2.36 0.78 7.95
N ARG A 76 3.20 0.51 6.94
CA ARG A 76 4.63 0.25 7.15
C ARG A 76 5.36 1.48 7.67
N ILE A 77 5.10 2.66 7.11
CA ILE A 77 5.66 3.94 7.58
C ILE A 77 5.24 4.20 9.02
N GLY A 78 3.93 4.09 9.32
CA GLY A 78 3.41 4.25 10.67
C GLY A 78 4.04 3.27 11.67
N ALA A 79 4.19 2.00 11.28
CA ALA A 79 4.86 0.99 12.10
C ALA A 79 6.31 1.37 12.41
N ASP A 80 7.07 1.84 11.42
CA ASP A 80 8.47 2.23 11.60
C ASP A 80 8.61 3.41 12.55
N VAL A 81 7.74 4.42 12.43
CA VAL A 81 7.69 5.56 13.36
C VAL A 81 7.36 5.10 14.79
N ARG A 82 6.36 4.22 14.96
CA ARG A 82 5.95 3.71 16.29
C ARG A 82 6.99 2.78 16.91
N ILE A 83 7.67 1.95 16.11
CA ILE A 83 8.76 1.10 16.58
C ILE A 83 9.92 1.96 17.10
N ARG A 84 10.30 3.03 16.39
CA ARG A 84 11.29 4.00 16.89
C ARG A 84 10.89 4.56 18.26
N TYR A 85 9.64 5.04 18.38
CA TYR A 85 9.14 5.61 19.63
C TYR A 85 9.26 4.61 20.79
N LEU A 86 8.80 3.38 20.60
CA LEU A 86 8.87 2.34 21.63
C LEU A 86 10.31 1.95 21.97
N GLU A 87 11.20 1.89 20.98
CA GLU A 87 12.62 1.60 21.22
C GLU A 87 13.28 2.71 22.04
N GLN A 88 13.00 3.98 21.74
CA GLN A 88 13.52 5.11 22.51
C GLN A 88 12.96 5.15 23.94
N ALA A 89 11.69 4.80 24.13
CA ALA A 89 11.05 4.78 25.45
C ALA A 89 11.67 3.75 26.42
N LYS A 90 12.36 2.71 25.92
CA LYS A 90 12.99 1.69 26.78
C LYS A 90 14.01 2.26 27.75
N SER A 91 14.72 3.33 27.39
CA SER A 91 15.69 3.94 28.31
C SER A 91 15.01 4.53 29.54
N GLN A 92 13.84 5.15 29.36
CA GLN A 92 13.07 5.79 30.43
C GLN A 92 12.24 4.76 31.22
N VAL A 93 11.54 3.87 30.52
CA VAL A 93 10.58 2.93 31.14
C VAL A 93 11.27 1.71 31.74
N MET A 94 12.35 1.23 31.13
CA MET A 94 13.05 0.01 31.55
C MET A 94 14.45 0.27 32.09
N GLY A 95 14.89 1.54 32.17
CA GLY A 95 16.23 1.91 32.64
C GLY A 95 17.36 1.39 31.74
N LEU A 96 17.07 1.07 30.47
CA LEU A 96 18.09 0.56 29.55
C LEU A 96 19.07 1.67 29.18
N ASN A 97 20.37 1.34 29.18
CA ASN A 97 21.40 2.23 28.66
C ASN A 97 21.13 2.54 27.17
N PRO A 98 21.15 3.81 26.72
CA PRO A 98 21.00 4.18 25.31
C PRO A 98 21.90 3.41 24.34
N ALA A 99 23.10 2.98 24.76
CA ALA A 99 24.02 2.19 23.96
C ALA A 99 23.47 0.78 23.60
N ASN A 100 22.50 0.27 24.37
CA ASN A 100 21.89 -1.04 24.16
C ASN A 100 20.65 -0.97 23.25
N LEU A 101 20.23 0.23 22.86
CA LEU A 101 19.08 0.40 21.97
C LEU A 101 19.41 -0.08 20.55
N LYS A 102 18.41 -0.62 19.88
CA LYS A 102 18.53 -1.07 18.49
C LYS A 102 18.61 0.14 17.55
N ALA A 103 19.84 0.59 17.29
CA ALA A 103 20.13 1.73 16.40
C ALA A 103 19.43 1.63 15.03
N LYS A 104 19.32 0.42 14.45
CA LYS A 104 18.62 0.19 13.17
C LYS A 104 17.12 0.54 13.23
N PHE A 105 16.44 0.26 14.35
CA PHE A 105 15.02 0.59 14.53
C PHE A 105 14.82 2.09 14.65
N ILE A 106 15.71 2.74 15.41
CA ILE A 106 15.70 4.19 15.57
C ILE A 106 15.95 4.87 14.22
N GLN A 107 16.98 4.43 13.48
CA GLN A 107 17.31 4.95 12.15
C GLN A 107 16.15 4.79 11.17
N ARG A 108 15.54 3.60 11.08
CA ARG A 108 14.44 3.34 10.15
C ARG A 108 13.21 4.20 10.44
N GLY A 109 12.79 4.33 11.71
CA GLY A 109 11.68 5.21 12.05
C GLY A 109 12.02 6.70 11.92
N ASN A 110 13.30 7.05 12.04
CA ASN A 110 13.81 8.38 11.78
C ASN A 110 13.75 8.73 10.29
N ASP A 111 14.12 7.79 9.42
CA ASP A 111 13.97 7.94 7.98
C ASP A 111 12.48 8.07 7.61
N ALA A 112 11.62 7.20 8.14
CA ALA A 112 10.18 7.22 7.91
C ALA A 112 9.49 8.53 8.36
N ALA A 113 10.02 9.20 9.39
CA ALA A 113 9.42 10.43 9.92
C ALA A 113 9.96 11.72 9.29
N HIS A 114 11.19 11.71 8.75
CA HIS A 114 11.88 12.94 8.36
C HIS A 114 12.31 12.98 6.89
N ARG A 115 12.39 11.84 6.19
CA ARG A 115 12.62 11.84 4.74
C ARG A 115 11.30 12.04 4.03
N ALA A 116 11.30 12.90 3.03
CA ALA A 116 10.20 12.97 2.07
C ALA A 116 10.11 11.65 1.30
N CYS A 117 8.89 11.21 1.03
CA CYS A 117 8.61 10.01 0.28
C CYS A 117 7.36 10.24 -0.57
N GLY A 118 7.56 10.66 -1.82
CA GLY A 118 6.46 11.09 -2.68
C GLY A 118 5.47 9.99 -2.99
N ALA A 119 5.89 8.72 -2.98
CA ALA A 119 4.98 7.58 -3.11
C ALA A 119 4.01 7.45 -1.91
N VAL A 120 4.51 7.68 -0.69
CA VAL A 120 3.70 7.64 0.53
C VAL A 120 2.76 8.84 0.57
N ASP A 121 3.28 10.03 0.28
CA ASP A 121 2.49 11.27 0.29
C ASP A 121 1.44 11.26 -0.83
N ALA A 122 1.77 10.69 -2.00
CA ALA A 122 0.81 10.49 -3.07
C ALA A 122 -0.27 9.48 -2.66
N ALA A 123 0.09 8.39 -1.99
CA ALA A 123 -0.87 7.43 -1.45
C ALA A 123 -1.79 8.06 -0.40
N LEU A 124 -1.25 8.95 0.45
CA LEU A 124 -2.03 9.70 1.44
C LEU A 124 -3.06 10.63 0.78
N LEU A 125 -2.63 11.39 -0.24
CA LEU A 125 -3.47 12.39 -0.92
C LEU A 125 -4.46 11.79 -1.94
N THR A 126 -4.14 10.64 -2.53
CA THR A 126 -5.00 9.95 -3.51
C THR A 126 -5.80 8.80 -2.90
N GLY A 127 -5.51 8.45 -1.65
CA GLY A 127 -6.31 7.50 -0.87
C GLY A 127 -7.40 8.21 -0.07
N ASN A 128 -8.30 7.43 0.50
CA ASN A 128 -9.36 7.90 1.37
C ASN A 128 -8.92 7.92 2.84
N PHE A 129 -7.74 8.49 3.12
CA PHE A 129 -7.14 8.54 4.46
C PHE A 129 -7.24 9.90 5.15
N LEU A 130 -7.49 10.96 4.38
CA LEU A 130 -7.63 12.33 4.87
C LEU A 130 -9.08 12.77 4.80
N GLU A 131 -9.49 13.52 5.82
CA GLU A 131 -10.75 14.24 5.84
C GLU A 131 -10.73 15.39 4.81
N ASP A 132 -11.91 15.87 4.42
CA ASP A 132 -12.02 16.87 3.35
C ASP A 132 -11.33 18.21 3.72
N GLU A 133 -11.36 18.59 4.99
CA GLU A 133 -10.66 19.79 5.50
C GLU A 133 -9.14 19.64 5.38
N GLU A 134 -8.59 18.48 5.74
CA GLU A 134 -7.16 18.18 5.63
C GLU A 134 -6.71 18.18 4.17
N LYS A 135 -7.50 17.57 3.27
CA LYS A 135 -7.24 17.60 1.82
C LYS A 135 -7.24 19.03 1.27
N ALA A 136 -8.19 19.85 1.70
CA ALA A 136 -8.28 21.25 1.27
C ALA A 136 -7.06 22.05 1.76
N HIS A 137 -6.61 21.83 3.01
CA HIS A 137 -5.46 22.51 3.58
C HIS A 137 -4.13 22.12 2.94
N LEU A 138 -3.97 20.84 2.59
CA LEU A 138 -2.75 20.30 1.96
C LEU A 138 -2.74 20.48 0.43
N LYS A 139 -3.80 21.05 -0.14
CA LYS A 139 -3.92 21.26 -1.59
C LYS A 139 -2.76 22.12 -2.10
N GLY A 140 -2.07 21.63 -3.12
CA GLY A 140 -0.98 22.34 -3.78
C GLY A 140 0.38 22.22 -3.08
N VAL A 141 0.46 21.62 -1.89
CA VAL A 141 1.75 21.38 -1.22
C VAL A 141 2.59 20.33 -1.95
N PHE A 142 1.95 19.26 -2.42
CA PHE A 142 2.63 18.16 -3.11
C PHE A 142 3.51 18.62 -4.30
N PRO A 143 3.02 19.39 -5.30
CA PRO A 143 3.86 19.86 -6.39
C PRO A 143 4.97 20.82 -5.94
N LEU A 144 4.85 21.50 -4.80
CA LEU A 144 5.93 22.35 -4.27
C LEU A 144 7.08 21.53 -3.69
N ILE A 145 6.79 20.35 -3.14
CA ILE A 145 7.80 19.43 -2.59
C ILE A 145 8.39 18.54 -3.68
N TYR A 146 7.54 18.02 -4.57
CA TYR A 146 7.86 16.98 -5.55
C TYR A 146 7.94 17.51 -6.97
N ASP A 147 8.57 18.66 -7.14
CA ASP A 147 9.00 19.20 -8.42
C ASP A 147 7.90 19.39 -9.49
N GLY A 148 6.76 19.93 -9.08
CA GLY A 148 5.63 20.21 -9.96
C GLY A 148 4.78 18.99 -10.30
N LEU A 149 5.13 17.80 -9.80
CA LEU A 149 4.34 16.59 -10.05
C LEU A 149 3.00 16.60 -9.33
N SER A 150 2.02 15.93 -9.93
CA SER A 150 0.76 15.62 -9.25
C SER A 150 0.88 14.28 -8.51
N PRO A 151 0.13 14.07 -7.41
CA PRO A 151 0.10 12.78 -6.71
C PRO A 151 -0.19 11.58 -7.64
N LYS A 152 -1.08 11.76 -8.62
CA LYS A 152 -1.47 10.70 -9.58
C LYS A 152 -0.37 10.33 -10.57
N ASN A 153 0.50 11.29 -10.89
CA ASN A 153 1.54 11.12 -11.90
C ASN A 153 2.92 10.86 -11.30
N TYR A 154 3.04 10.89 -9.98
CA TYR A 154 4.32 10.75 -9.30
C TYR A 154 5.03 9.47 -9.75
N GLY A 155 4.37 8.31 -9.75
CA GLY A 155 4.95 7.02 -10.13
C GLY A 155 5.33 6.85 -11.61
N ASN A 156 5.13 7.86 -12.46
CA ASN A 156 5.44 7.78 -13.89
C ASN A 156 6.89 8.14 -14.22
N MET A 157 7.67 8.63 -13.25
CA MET A 157 9.08 8.96 -13.45
C MET A 157 9.99 7.73 -13.28
N PRO A 158 11.18 7.72 -13.91
CA PRO A 158 12.20 6.70 -13.66
C PRO A 158 12.59 6.61 -12.18
N SER A 159 13.00 5.42 -11.73
CA SER A 159 13.33 5.13 -10.33
C SER A 159 14.38 6.07 -9.74
N LYS A 160 15.47 6.36 -10.49
CA LYS A 160 16.50 7.31 -10.05
C LYS A 160 15.99 8.75 -9.97
N MET A 161 15.05 9.13 -10.86
CA MET A 161 14.43 10.45 -10.82
C MET A 161 13.50 10.57 -9.60
N LEU A 162 12.68 9.55 -9.31
CA LEU A 162 11.86 9.50 -8.10
C LEU A 162 12.72 9.65 -6.84
N GLN A 163 13.83 8.91 -6.78
CA GLN A 163 14.76 9.00 -5.66
C GLN A 163 15.40 10.39 -5.52
N ALA A 164 15.77 11.03 -6.64
CA ALA A 164 16.29 12.39 -6.64
C ALA A 164 15.23 13.39 -6.14
N ILE A 165 14.00 13.25 -6.62
CA ILE A 165 12.85 14.06 -6.22
C ILE A 165 12.57 13.91 -4.72
N ASP A 166 12.64 12.70 -4.16
CA ASP A 166 12.46 12.46 -2.72
C ASP A 166 13.57 13.09 -1.87
N TYR A 167 14.83 12.99 -2.32
CA TYR A 167 15.93 13.67 -1.63
C TYR A 167 15.78 15.19 -1.69
N GLN A 168 15.41 15.75 -2.84
CA GLN A 168 15.13 17.17 -2.98
C GLN A 168 13.93 17.59 -2.12
N GLY A 169 12.87 16.78 -2.06
CA GLY A 169 11.70 17.02 -1.20
C GLY A 169 12.08 17.07 0.28
N SER A 170 13.02 16.22 0.71
CA SER A 170 13.57 16.25 2.07
C SER A 170 14.33 17.55 2.34
N VAL A 171 15.17 17.98 1.39
CA VAL A 171 15.93 19.25 1.46
C VAL A 171 14.97 20.45 1.57
N VAL A 172 13.94 20.49 0.72
CA VAL A 172 12.98 21.60 0.64
C VAL A 172 12.13 21.71 1.89
N SER A 173 11.54 20.59 2.35
CA SER A 173 10.65 20.58 3.50
C SER A 173 11.38 20.94 4.80
N LEU A 174 12.58 20.40 5.02
CA LEU A 174 13.36 20.68 6.22
C LEU A 174 14.02 22.05 6.20
N TYR A 175 14.35 22.59 5.02
CA TYR A 175 14.80 23.98 4.92
C TYR A 175 13.71 24.95 5.36
N ALA A 176 12.45 24.70 4.97
CA ALA A 176 11.31 25.51 5.40
C ALA A 176 11.12 25.44 6.92
N GLN A 177 11.26 24.26 7.53
CA GLN A 177 11.16 24.07 8.98
C GLN A 177 12.29 24.76 9.77
N ASN A 178 13.50 24.86 9.19
CA ASN A 178 14.67 25.45 9.86
C ASN A 178 14.88 26.95 9.58
N ASN A 179 13.81 27.70 9.24
CA ASN A 179 13.83 29.14 8.92
C ASN A 179 14.93 29.54 7.91
N GLY A 180 15.29 28.62 7.02
CA GLY A 180 16.30 28.84 6.00
C GLY A 180 17.76 28.85 6.46
N SER A 181 18.08 28.36 7.66
CA SER A 181 19.46 28.36 8.22
C SER A 181 20.50 27.49 7.47
N MET A 182 20.14 26.84 6.36
CA MET A 182 20.97 25.88 5.61
C MET A 182 21.15 26.24 4.12
N ILE A 183 21.33 27.52 3.80
CA ILE A 183 21.36 28.04 2.42
C ILE A 183 22.44 27.36 1.56
N LYS A 184 23.66 27.19 2.07
CA LYS A 184 24.77 26.60 1.30
C LYS A 184 24.52 25.13 0.94
N ASP A 185 24.06 24.33 1.90
CA ASP A 185 23.75 22.92 1.70
C ASP A 185 22.58 22.75 0.72
N LYS A 186 21.55 23.60 0.85
CA LYS A 186 20.42 23.65 -0.09
C LYS A 186 20.86 24.01 -1.51
N GLN A 187 21.75 24.98 -1.68
CA GLN A 187 22.23 25.35 -3.01
C GLN A 187 23.00 24.18 -3.67
N ALA A 188 23.90 23.53 -2.94
CA ALA A 188 24.66 22.40 -3.46
C ALA A 188 23.77 21.17 -3.80
N ALA A 189 22.71 20.94 -3.02
CA ALA A 189 21.67 19.98 -3.35
C ALA A 189 20.93 20.37 -4.64
N SER A 190 20.58 21.65 -4.79
CA SER A 190 19.87 22.16 -5.96
C SER A 190 20.70 22.07 -7.25
N ASP A 191 22.00 22.30 -7.16
CA ASP A 191 22.93 22.12 -8.28
C ASP A 191 23.00 20.63 -8.71
N SER A 192 23.00 19.71 -7.75
CA SER A 192 22.99 18.27 -8.02
C SER A 192 21.66 17.83 -8.64
N MET A 193 20.54 18.33 -8.14
CA MET A 193 19.21 18.07 -8.71
C MET A 193 19.10 18.61 -10.14
N LYS A 194 19.60 19.83 -10.40
CA LYS A 194 19.61 20.42 -11.74
C LYS A 194 20.37 19.54 -12.73
N PHE A 195 21.56 19.07 -12.35
CA PHE A 195 22.34 18.14 -13.18
C PHE A 195 21.55 16.87 -13.54
N ILE A 196 20.90 16.25 -12.55
CA ILE A 196 20.12 15.03 -12.76
C ILE A 196 18.97 15.28 -13.75
N LYS A 197 18.26 16.41 -13.62
CA LYS A 197 17.18 16.78 -14.54
C LYS A 197 17.67 17.02 -15.96
N ASP A 198 18.73 17.81 -16.10
CA ASP A 198 19.32 18.12 -17.41
C ASP A 198 19.74 16.81 -18.11
N LYS A 199 20.31 15.85 -17.35
CA LYS A 199 20.65 14.52 -17.87
C LYS A 199 19.45 13.64 -18.23
N HIS A 200 18.37 13.70 -17.46
CA HIS A 200 17.15 12.97 -17.80
C HIS A 200 16.55 13.46 -19.12
N LEU A 201 16.53 14.78 -19.33
CA LEU A 201 16.07 15.39 -20.59
C LEU A 201 16.97 15.05 -21.79
N GLU A 202 18.28 14.94 -21.57
CA GLU A 202 19.26 14.61 -22.62
C GLU A 202 19.21 13.12 -23.03
N LEU A 203 19.10 12.22 -22.06
CA LEU A 203 19.34 10.78 -22.26
C LEU A 203 18.06 9.95 -22.46
N GLY A 204 16.91 10.43 -21.96
CA GLY A 204 15.69 9.62 -21.84
C GLY A 204 15.80 8.49 -20.80
N ASP A 205 14.68 7.86 -20.47
CA ASP A 205 14.52 7.00 -19.29
C ASP A 205 15.53 5.84 -19.21
N ASP A 206 15.67 5.06 -20.28
CA ASP A 206 16.46 3.82 -20.27
C ASP A 206 17.96 4.05 -20.08
N VAL A 207 18.49 5.10 -20.71
CA VAL A 207 19.92 5.45 -20.64
C VAL A 207 20.20 6.18 -19.34
N PHE A 208 19.30 7.06 -18.90
CA PHE A 208 19.36 7.75 -17.61
C PHE A 208 19.49 6.78 -16.43
N GLU A 209 18.71 5.69 -16.43
CA GLU A 209 18.75 4.68 -15.36
C GLU A 209 20.08 3.94 -15.26
N LYS A 210 20.89 3.92 -16.32
CA LYS A 210 22.19 3.23 -16.34
C LYS A 210 23.37 4.18 -16.21
N ASP A 211 23.13 5.49 -16.29
CA ASP A 211 24.19 6.48 -16.27
C ASP A 211 24.91 6.57 -14.90
N GLU A 212 26.24 6.49 -14.93
CA GLU A 212 27.08 6.54 -13.73
C GLU A 212 27.17 7.94 -13.14
N SER A 213 27.14 8.99 -13.98
CA SER A 213 27.17 10.38 -13.52
C SER A 213 25.89 10.75 -12.78
N VAL A 214 24.73 10.28 -13.25
CA VAL A 214 23.45 10.37 -12.54
C VAL A 214 23.55 9.66 -11.19
N THR A 215 24.14 8.46 -11.15
CA THR A 215 24.32 7.70 -9.89
C THR A 215 25.18 8.47 -8.89
N HIS A 216 26.27 9.08 -9.36
CA HIS A 216 27.16 9.89 -8.53
C HIS A 216 26.43 11.11 -7.95
N HIS A 217 25.74 11.88 -8.80
CA HIS A 217 25.00 13.07 -8.37
C HIS A 217 23.82 12.73 -7.47
N LEU A 218 23.13 11.61 -7.72
CA LEU A 218 22.05 11.11 -6.87
C LEU A 218 22.54 10.75 -5.48
N LYS A 219 23.68 10.07 -5.38
CA LYS A 219 24.32 9.76 -4.10
C LYS A 219 24.67 11.04 -3.34
N ARG A 220 25.30 12.00 -4.02
CA ARG A 220 25.66 13.30 -3.43
C ARG A 220 24.41 14.08 -2.94
N LEU A 221 23.32 14.05 -3.70
CA LEU A 221 22.05 14.65 -3.30
C LEU A 221 21.49 13.97 -2.03
N GLY A 222 21.58 12.64 -1.95
CA GLY A 222 21.20 11.87 -0.76
C GLY A 222 22.05 12.23 0.47
N GLU A 223 23.35 12.43 0.30
CA GLU A 223 24.25 12.88 1.38
C GLU A 223 23.88 14.27 1.90
N PHE A 224 23.47 15.20 1.03
CA PHE A 224 22.95 16.49 1.46
C PHE A 224 21.63 16.39 2.21
N ALA A 225 20.71 15.55 1.74
CA ALA A 225 19.46 15.29 2.45
C ALA A 225 19.73 14.74 3.87
N ASP A 226 20.64 13.77 4.00
CA ASP A 226 21.04 13.21 5.29
C ASP A 226 21.69 14.22 6.23
N LEU A 227 22.54 15.10 5.69
CA LEU A 227 23.15 16.18 6.45
C LEU A 227 22.09 17.15 6.99
N ILE A 228 21.15 17.57 6.14
CA ILE A 228 20.05 18.50 6.51
C ILE A 228 19.15 17.86 7.56
N ILE A 229 18.72 16.61 7.36
CA ILE A 229 17.94 15.84 8.32
C ILE A 229 18.65 15.75 9.67
N THR A 230 19.95 15.48 9.67
CA THR A 230 20.74 15.37 10.89
C THR A 230 20.82 16.71 11.64
N LYS A 231 20.98 17.83 10.92
CA LYS A 231 20.99 19.16 11.54
C LYS A 231 19.61 19.55 12.09
N ALA A 232 18.53 19.30 11.34
CA ALA A 232 17.16 19.57 11.79
C ALA A 232 16.85 18.89 13.13
N ARG A 233 17.22 17.61 13.29
CA ARG A 233 17.03 16.86 14.55
C ARG A 233 17.75 17.49 15.75
N ARG A 234 18.90 18.13 15.54
CA ARG A 234 19.63 18.81 16.63
C ARG A 234 18.92 20.08 17.08
N TYR A 235 18.29 20.79 16.15
CA TYR A 235 17.46 21.96 16.48
C TYR A 235 16.25 21.54 17.33
N ASP A 236 15.52 20.50 16.94
CA ASP A 236 14.38 19.97 17.71
C ASP A 236 14.77 19.52 19.13
N ALA A 237 15.93 18.89 19.28
CA ALA A 237 16.45 18.49 20.59
C ALA A 237 16.89 19.68 21.46
N SER A 238 17.28 20.80 20.85
CA SER A 238 17.72 22.01 21.56
C SER A 238 16.59 22.97 21.91
N SER A 239 15.48 22.95 21.15
CA SER A 239 14.27 23.73 21.41
C SER A 239 13.31 23.03 22.38
N ALA A 240 13.49 21.72 22.61
CA ALA A 240 12.87 21.00 23.71
C ALA A 240 13.46 21.50 25.05
N THR A 241 12.85 22.52 25.65
CA THR A 241 13.05 22.83 27.06
C THR A 241 12.83 21.56 27.88
N PRO A 242 13.72 21.21 28.83
CA PRO A 242 13.47 20.11 29.75
C PRO A 242 12.37 20.56 30.70
N SER A 243 11.11 20.37 30.32
CA SER A 243 10.01 20.43 31.28
C SER A 243 10.12 19.20 32.16
N THR A 244 10.93 19.34 33.21
CA THR A 244 10.96 18.44 34.36
C THR A 244 9.62 18.56 35.09
N SER A 245 8.63 17.82 34.61
CA SER A 245 7.42 17.48 35.37
C SER A 245 6.84 16.17 34.84
N TYR A 246 7.65 15.11 34.91
CA TYR A 246 7.06 13.80 35.17
C TYR A 246 7.16 13.61 36.68
N GLY A 247 5.99 13.61 37.34
CA GLY A 247 5.86 13.25 38.74
C GLY A 247 6.51 11.89 39.04
N PRO A 248 6.78 11.60 40.32
CA PRO A 248 7.57 10.44 40.71
C PRO A 248 6.98 9.15 40.12
N PRO A 249 7.83 8.18 39.73
CA PRO A 249 7.35 6.91 39.23
C PRO A 249 6.39 6.32 40.26
N GLN A 250 5.14 6.06 39.84
CA GLN A 250 4.22 5.28 40.65
C GLN A 250 4.85 3.91 40.83
N THR A 251 5.43 3.69 42.00
CA THR A 251 5.89 2.38 42.45
C THR A 251 4.69 1.45 42.42
N LEU A 252 4.67 0.53 41.46
CA LEU A 252 3.81 -0.64 41.51
C LEU A 252 4.00 -1.31 42.88
N PRO A 253 2.93 -1.65 43.61
CA PRO A 253 3.08 -2.35 44.88
C PRO A 253 3.78 -3.69 44.64
N PRO A 254 4.64 -4.16 45.56
CA PRO A 254 5.38 -5.40 45.38
C PRO A 254 4.42 -6.56 45.15
N LEU A 255 4.65 -7.33 44.08
CA LEU A 255 4.00 -8.62 43.87
C LEU A 255 4.23 -9.47 45.13
N LYS A 256 3.18 -9.68 45.94
CA LYS A 256 3.22 -10.63 47.05
C LYS A 256 3.56 -12.00 46.47
N LYS A 257 4.70 -12.57 46.90
CA LYS A 257 5.08 -13.96 46.59
C LYS A 257 3.91 -14.90 46.91
N PRO A 258 3.57 -15.85 46.02
CA PRO A 258 2.56 -16.85 46.34
C PRO A 258 3.00 -17.67 47.55
N ALA A 259 2.07 -17.88 48.47
CA ALA A 259 2.28 -18.61 49.71
C ALA A 259 2.83 -20.02 49.43
N ALA A 260 3.91 -20.38 50.14
CA ALA A 260 4.45 -21.72 50.11
C ALA A 260 3.42 -22.73 50.66
N ALA A 261 3.23 -23.83 49.94
CA ALA A 261 2.36 -24.94 50.31
C ALA A 261 2.72 -25.52 51.69
N PRO A 262 1.74 -26.02 52.47
CA PRO A 262 1.98 -26.55 53.80
C PRO A 262 2.74 -27.88 53.73
N LYS A 263 3.95 -27.93 54.30
CA LYS A 263 4.68 -29.19 54.49
C LYS A 263 4.15 -29.93 55.71
N SER A 264 3.79 -31.17 55.47
CA SER A 264 3.26 -32.15 56.41
C SER A 264 4.20 -32.44 57.58
N HIS A 265 3.58 -32.77 58.72
CA HIS A 265 4.22 -33.33 59.89
C HIS A 265 5.07 -34.57 59.56
N ARG A 266 6.33 -34.58 60.02
CA ARG A 266 7.02 -35.83 60.38
C ARG A 266 8.13 -35.57 61.42
N GLY A 267 7.96 -36.21 62.58
CA GLY A 267 9.04 -36.92 63.26
C GLY A 267 9.90 -36.13 64.25
N ARG A 268 9.58 -36.27 65.53
CA ARG A 268 10.50 -36.06 66.66
C ARG A 268 11.79 -36.88 66.50
N ARG A 269 12.94 -36.27 66.81
CA ARG A 269 14.11 -36.96 67.38
C ARG A 269 14.72 -36.08 68.47
N PRO A 270 14.92 -36.57 69.71
CA PRO A 270 15.51 -35.78 70.78
C PRO A 270 17.05 -35.73 70.65
N PRO A 271 17.71 -34.66 71.15
CA PRO A 271 19.15 -34.57 71.15
C PRO A 271 19.79 -35.44 72.24
N ARG A 272 20.88 -36.10 71.85
CA ARG A 272 21.83 -36.83 72.72
C ARG A 272 22.42 -35.90 73.78
N ARG A 273 22.37 -36.34 75.04
CA ARG A 273 23.22 -35.86 76.14
C ARG A 273 24.70 -35.99 75.78
N LYS A 274 25.49 -34.95 76.05
CA LYS A 274 26.90 -35.05 76.38
C LYS A 274 27.23 -34.10 77.54
N LYS A 275 27.65 -34.76 78.64
CA LYS A 275 28.38 -34.32 79.84
C LYS A 275 27.97 -33.01 80.49
#